data_AF-A0AAV7VZL3-F1
#
_entry.id   AF-A0AAV7VZL3-F1
#
_cell.length_a   1.000
_cell.length_b   1.000
_cell.length_c   1.000
_cell.angle_alpha   90.00
_cell.angle_beta   90.00
_cell.angle_gamma   90.00
#
_symmetry.space_group_name_H-M   'P 1'
#
loop_
_entity.id
_entity.type
_entity.pdbx_description
1 polymer ?
#
loop_
_entity_poly.entity_id
_entity_poly.type
_entity_poly.pdbx_seq_one_letter_code
_entity_poly.pdbx_strand_id
1 'polypeptide(L)'
;MLKVKELRFDMSRLYEALEQRPKATGAVHKAELVNCPCTYKLLIKAVEWGHADSVESQQDVCFHLPKLQEFLLQVHEALKHTNFTAAVKRFPLIGQLLGRLCRNTVVFASDESQKSLIWCLCCLYSSEPQSPVERKANKWIKNLLCHLFSCPEAGSSEESCLIQKLGCTPGYYFSELLNNMVSSLVAELGGNSLNRWNSQGRIIADRVKSMSVLCEALITMTDVSPLLEVLLTYHDFEVEETLSIHFLEAVNDALLQKKIVLSESALLGLWLRHLPSLEKATLHLIERLLSKRGASLDEMEHILEDSWLVRSATEF
;
A
#
# COMPACT_ATOMS: atom_id res chain seq x y z
N MET A 1 -25.90 -17.00 -3.16
CA MET A 1 -24.68 -17.67 -3.66
C MET A 1 -24.79 -17.86 -5.16
N LEU A 2 -24.31 -16.89 -5.94
CA LEU A 2 -24.10 -17.03 -7.39
C LEU A 2 -22.89 -16.13 -7.76
N LYS A 3 -21.77 -16.83 -7.95
CA LYS A 3 -20.53 -16.53 -8.71
C LYS A 3 -19.93 -15.12 -8.66
N VAL A 4 -18.97 -15.02 -7.74
CA VAL A 4 -17.86 -14.06 -7.53
C VAL A 4 -16.89 -13.98 -8.75
N LYS A 5 -17.39 -13.96 -9.99
CA LYS A 5 -16.58 -13.78 -11.22
C LYS A 5 -17.08 -12.67 -12.15
N GLU A 6 -18.19 -12.01 -11.83
CA GLU A 6 -18.75 -10.89 -12.60
C GLU A 6 -18.28 -9.50 -12.12
N LEU A 7 -17.44 -9.42 -11.09
CA LEU A 7 -16.75 -8.18 -10.68
C LEU A 7 -15.47 -7.90 -11.48
N ARG A 8 -15.35 -8.45 -12.70
CA ARG A 8 -14.62 -7.72 -13.73
C ARG A 8 -15.46 -6.48 -13.98
N PHE A 9 -15.02 -5.35 -13.41
CA PHE A 9 -15.47 -4.01 -13.76
C PHE A 9 -16.03 -4.00 -15.18
N ASP A 10 -17.28 -3.61 -15.35
CA ASP A 10 -17.96 -3.57 -16.63
C ASP A 10 -17.46 -2.38 -17.50
N MET A 11 -16.14 -2.19 -17.51
CA MET A 11 -15.40 -1.51 -18.55
C MET A 11 -15.72 -2.13 -19.91
N SER A 12 -16.14 -3.40 -19.99
CA SER A 12 -16.60 -4.02 -21.24
C SER A 12 -17.85 -3.33 -21.80
N ARG A 13 -18.84 -2.93 -20.98
CA ARG A 13 -19.97 -2.12 -21.45
C ARG A 13 -19.60 -0.70 -21.89
N LEU A 14 -18.62 -0.08 -21.24
CA LEU A 14 -18.07 1.22 -21.68
C LEU A 14 -17.25 1.06 -22.97
N TYR A 15 -16.46 0.00 -23.11
CA TYR A 15 -15.69 -0.33 -24.31
C TYR A 15 -16.59 -0.75 -25.49
N GLU A 16 -17.67 -1.53 -25.26
CA GLU A 16 -18.65 -1.94 -26.28
C GLU A 16 -19.48 -0.75 -26.80
N ALA A 17 -19.72 0.26 -25.96
CA ALA A 17 -20.30 1.53 -26.39
C ALA A 17 -19.31 2.39 -27.22
N LEU A 18 -18.00 2.17 -27.05
CA LEU A 18 -16.92 2.91 -27.71
C LEU A 18 -16.41 2.24 -29.01
N GLU A 19 -16.70 0.95 -29.23
CA GLU A 19 -16.18 0.19 -30.39
C GLU A 19 -16.88 0.50 -31.73
N GLN A 20 -17.81 1.46 -31.79
CA GLN A 20 -18.52 1.84 -33.02
C GLN A 20 -17.78 2.88 -33.92
N ARG A 21 -16.48 3.15 -33.75
CA ARG A 21 -15.72 4.00 -34.70
C ARG A 21 -14.32 3.48 -35.01
N PRO A 22 -13.82 3.66 -36.26
CA PRO A 22 -12.77 2.81 -36.83
C PRO A 22 -11.38 3.11 -36.27
N LYS A 23 -10.59 2.01 -36.17
CA LYS A 23 -9.22 1.92 -35.68
C LYS A 23 -8.22 2.67 -36.58
N ALA A 24 -7.33 3.45 -35.97
CA ALA A 24 -6.10 3.92 -36.60
C ALA A 24 -4.87 3.30 -35.90
N THR A 25 -4.06 2.66 -36.73
CA THR A 25 -2.84 1.90 -36.45
C THR A 25 -1.62 2.77 -36.13
N GLY A 26 -0.71 2.25 -35.31
CA GLY A 26 0.72 2.29 -35.66
C GLY A 26 1.73 2.86 -34.66
N ALA A 27 2.62 1.96 -34.23
CA ALA A 27 4.06 2.13 -34.01
C ALA A 27 4.60 2.83 -32.74
N VAL A 28 5.17 1.96 -31.90
CA VAL A 28 6.16 2.19 -30.83
C VAL A 28 7.49 2.69 -31.41
N HIS A 29 8.14 3.68 -30.79
CA HIS A 29 9.59 3.67 -30.55
C HIS A 29 10.07 4.75 -29.55
N LYS A 30 11.04 4.31 -28.72
CA LYS A 30 11.83 5.00 -27.70
C LYS A 30 12.47 6.34 -28.16
N ALA A 31 12.48 7.34 -27.28
CA ALA A 31 13.61 8.27 -27.11
C ALA A 31 13.53 9.06 -25.77
N GLU A 32 14.65 9.00 -25.03
CA GLU A 32 15.26 10.04 -24.18
C GLU A 32 14.41 10.78 -23.11
N LEU A 33 14.56 10.31 -21.86
CA LEU A 33 13.94 10.83 -20.64
C LEU A 33 14.85 11.83 -19.89
N VAL A 34 15.08 12.99 -20.48
CA VAL A 34 15.63 14.17 -19.77
C VAL A 34 14.63 15.32 -19.97
N ASN A 35 14.04 15.81 -18.88
CA ASN A 35 12.85 16.68 -18.85
C ASN A 35 11.63 16.09 -19.55
N CYS A 36 10.90 15.17 -18.90
CA CYS A 36 9.75 14.50 -19.51
C CYS A 36 8.62 15.49 -19.88
N PRO A 37 8.44 15.88 -21.16
CA PRO A 37 7.38 16.81 -21.57
C PRO A 37 5.99 16.19 -21.33
N CYS A 38 5.94 14.86 -21.19
CA CYS A 38 4.74 14.10 -20.86
C CYS A 38 4.25 14.40 -19.44
N THR A 39 5.13 14.60 -18.44
CA THR A 39 4.69 14.92 -17.07
C THR A 39 3.95 16.26 -17.02
N TYR A 40 4.47 17.26 -17.71
CA TYR A 40 3.84 18.59 -17.76
C TYR A 40 2.50 18.55 -18.53
N LYS A 41 2.45 17.87 -19.69
CA LYS A 41 1.21 17.69 -20.45
C LYS A 41 0.15 16.92 -19.67
N LEU A 42 0.55 15.85 -18.98
CA LEU A 42 -0.35 15.07 -18.12
C LEU A 42 -0.80 15.86 -16.90
N LEU A 43 0.04 16.74 -16.35
CA LEU A 43 -0.35 17.62 -15.25
C LEU A 43 -1.42 18.61 -15.68
N ILE A 44 -1.29 19.24 -16.85
CA ILE A 44 -2.34 20.11 -17.42
C ILE A 44 -3.64 19.31 -17.55
N LYS A 45 -3.56 18.12 -18.15
CA LYS A 45 -4.73 17.24 -18.29
C LYS A 45 -5.35 16.85 -16.94
N ALA A 46 -4.55 16.48 -15.94
CA ALA A 46 -5.03 16.17 -14.61
C ALA A 46 -5.68 17.38 -13.90
N VAL A 47 -5.26 18.60 -14.23
CA VAL A 47 -5.93 19.83 -13.76
C VAL A 47 -7.27 20.03 -14.45
N GLU A 48 -7.35 19.80 -15.77
CA GLU A 48 -8.61 19.84 -16.53
C GLU A 48 -9.62 18.80 -16.02
N TRP A 49 -9.16 17.60 -15.68
CA TRP A 49 -10.03 16.53 -15.21
C TRP A 49 -10.65 16.80 -13.83
N GLY A 50 -9.95 17.52 -12.95
CA GLY A 50 -10.42 17.76 -11.58
C GLY A 50 -10.76 16.46 -10.85
N HIS A 51 -11.91 16.41 -10.15
CA HIS A 51 -12.46 15.20 -9.53
C HIS A 51 -13.23 14.29 -10.52
N ALA A 52 -13.33 14.69 -11.80
CA ALA A 52 -14.11 14.04 -12.85
C ALA A 52 -15.62 13.94 -12.56
N ASP A 53 -16.24 15.07 -12.20
CA ASP A 53 -17.65 15.13 -11.80
C ASP A 53 -18.63 15.15 -12.99
N SER A 54 -18.17 15.59 -14.17
CA SER A 54 -18.96 15.62 -15.41
C SER A 54 -18.69 14.41 -16.30
N VAL A 55 -19.72 13.99 -17.05
CA VAL A 55 -19.61 12.84 -17.98
C VAL A 55 -18.53 13.09 -19.04
N GLU A 56 -18.40 14.32 -19.53
CA GLU A 56 -17.38 14.70 -20.51
C GLU A 56 -15.96 14.57 -19.95
N SER A 57 -15.76 14.96 -18.68
CA SER A 57 -14.47 14.81 -18.00
C SER A 57 -14.16 13.33 -17.76
N GLN A 58 -15.14 12.54 -17.34
CA GLN A 58 -14.99 11.09 -17.18
C GLN A 58 -14.61 10.39 -18.49
N GLN A 59 -15.24 10.78 -19.60
CA GLN A 59 -14.92 10.25 -20.93
C GLN A 59 -13.50 10.64 -21.39
N ASP A 60 -13.08 11.88 -21.18
CA ASP A 60 -11.72 12.33 -21.50
C ASP A 60 -10.67 11.58 -20.67
N VAL A 61 -10.94 11.37 -19.37
CA VAL A 61 -10.10 10.53 -18.49
C VAL A 61 -9.98 9.12 -19.06
N CYS A 62 -11.11 8.45 -19.35
CA CYS A 62 -11.13 7.09 -19.89
C CYS A 62 -10.37 6.98 -21.22
N PHE A 63 -10.51 7.97 -22.10
CA PHE A 63 -9.78 8.03 -23.37
C PHE A 63 -8.27 8.11 -23.18
N HIS A 64 -7.81 8.87 -22.18
CA HIS A 64 -6.39 9.05 -21.89
C HIS A 64 -5.79 8.01 -20.93
N LEU A 65 -6.64 7.19 -20.29
CA LEU A 65 -6.26 6.25 -19.24
C LEU A 65 -5.16 5.25 -19.66
N PRO A 66 -5.19 4.60 -20.84
CA PRO A 66 -4.15 3.63 -21.21
C PRO A 66 -2.76 4.27 -21.32
N LYS A 67 -2.68 5.48 -21.88
CA LYS A 67 -1.43 6.24 -22.00
C LYS A 67 -0.94 6.74 -20.65
N LEU A 68 -1.86 7.11 -19.77
CA LEU A 68 -1.55 7.46 -18.39
C LEU A 68 -0.96 6.26 -17.64
N GLN A 69 -1.57 5.08 -17.75
CA GLN A 69 -1.08 3.85 -17.12
C GLN A 69 0.33 3.49 -17.60
N GLU A 70 0.59 3.55 -18.91
CA GLU A 70 1.93 3.32 -19.45
C GLU A 70 2.96 4.30 -18.87
N PHE A 71 2.59 5.59 -18.80
CA PHE A 71 3.45 6.60 -18.19
C PHE A 71 3.71 6.34 -16.70
N LEU A 72 2.67 5.97 -15.93
CA LEU A 72 2.81 5.67 -14.50
C LEU A 72 3.70 4.45 -14.26
N LEU A 73 3.59 3.41 -15.11
CA LEU A 73 4.50 2.27 -15.07
C LEU A 73 5.94 2.67 -15.38
N GLN A 74 6.18 3.52 -16.38
CA GLN A 74 7.52 4.03 -16.69
C GLN A 74 8.11 4.85 -15.54
N VAL A 75 7.30 5.69 -14.90
CA VAL A 75 7.72 6.43 -13.70
C VAL A 75 8.04 5.46 -12.58
N HIS A 76 7.16 4.49 -12.30
CA HIS A 76 7.39 3.50 -11.26
C HIS A 76 8.73 2.77 -11.47
N GLU A 77 8.97 2.21 -12.66
CA GLU A 77 10.22 1.53 -12.99
C GLU A 77 11.45 2.45 -12.88
N ALA A 78 11.30 3.73 -13.22
CA ALA A 78 12.38 4.70 -13.03
C ALA A 78 12.64 4.99 -11.54
N LEU A 79 11.58 5.09 -10.74
CA LEU A 79 11.66 5.35 -9.30
C LEU A 79 12.18 4.13 -8.53
N LYS A 80 11.97 2.91 -9.04
CA LYS A 80 12.38 1.63 -8.44
C LYS A 80 13.85 1.57 -8.02
N HIS A 81 14.71 2.32 -8.69
CA HIS A 81 16.15 2.23 -8.49
C HIS A 81 16.79 3.58 -8.11
N THR A 82 15.98 4.55 -7.68
CA THR A 82 16.46 5.91 -7.36
C THR A 82 16.01 6.37 -5.98
N ASN A 83 16.86 7.13 -5.30
CA ASN A 83 16.49 7.83 -4.07
C ASN A 83 15.64 9.08 -4.36
N PHE A 84 15.02 9.65 -3.32
CA PHE A 84 14.14 10.82 -3.43
C PHE A 84 14.76 12.01 -4.18
N THR A 85 16.00 12.37 -3.85
CA THR A 85 16.67 13.52 -4.48
C THR A 85 16.87 13.31 -5.98
N ALA A 86 17.26 12.10 -6.41
CA ALA A 86 17.39 11.76 -7.82
C ALA A 86 16.02 11.71 -8.52
N ALA A 87 15.00 11.17 -7.84
CA ALA A 87 13.63 11.09 -8.34
C ALA A 87 13.05 12.49 -8.63
N VAL A 88 13.17 13.44 -7.70
CA VAL A 88 12.66 14.80 -7.87
C VAL A 88 13.45 15.57 -8.93
N LYS A 89 14.76 15.32 -9.08
CA LYS A 89 15.54 15.90 -10.19
C LYS A 89 15.07 15.36 -11.55
N ARG A 90 14.77 14.06 -11.63
CA ARG A 90 14.32 13.39 -12.86
C ARG A 90 12.88 13.76 -13.23
N PHE A 91 12.01 13.92 -12.23
CA PHE A 91 10.60 14.26 -12.39
C PHE A 91 10.18 15.40 -11.43
N PRO A 92 10.52 16.67 -11.73
CA PRO A 92 10.31 17.79 -10.81
C PRO A 92 8.86 18.05 -10.38
N LEU A 93 7.88 17.61 -11.18
CA LEU A 93 6.45 17.82 -10.95
C LEU A 93 5.71 16.56 -10.51
N ILE A 94 6.43 15.46 -10.23
CA ILE A 94 5.79 14.16 -10.00
C ILE A 94 4.86 14.18 -8.80
N GLY A 95 5.24 14.82 -7.69
CA GLY A 95 4.39 14.90 -6.50
C GLY A 95 3.07 15.64 -6.77
N GLN A 96 3.09 16.69 -7.58
CA GLN A 96 1.88 17.44 -7.95
C GLN A 96 0.97 16.59 -8.84
N LEU A 97 1.54 15.90 -9.83
CA LEU A 97 0.79 15.02 -10.71
C LEU A 97 0.15 13.86 -9.92
N LEU A 98 0.94 13.14 -9.11
CA LEU A 98 0.43 12.03 -8.29
C LEU A 98 -0.68 12.49 -7.35
N GLY A 99 -0.50 13.63 -6.67
CA GLY A 99 -1.52 14.18 -5.78
C GLY A 99 -2.83 14.52 -6.47
N ARG A 100 -2.80 14.95 -7.74
CA ARG A 100 -4.01 15.22 -8.53
C ARG A 100 -4.67 13.93 -9.00
N LEU A 101 -3.88 13.00 -9.51
CA LEU A 101 -4.39 11.72 -10.01
C LEU A 101 -5.02 10.87 -8.89
N CYS A 102 -4.44 10.88 -7.69
CA CYS A 102 -5.00 10.16 -6.53
C CYS A 102 -6.36 10.74 -6.07
N ARG A 103 -6.64 12.01 -6.39
CA ARG A 103 -7.93 12.65 -6.08
C ARG A 103 -8.96 12.50 -7.20
N ASN A 104 -8.56 11.95 -8.34
CA ASN A 104 -9.46 11.72 -9.45
C ASN A 104 -10.07 10.32 -9.30
N THR A 105 -11.36 10.27 -9.01
CA THR A 105 -12.10 9.03 -8.71
C THR A 105 -12.03 8.03 -9.87
N VAL A 106 -12.12 8.49 -11.12
CA VAL A 106 -12.06 7.62 -12.32
C VAL A 106 -10.67 7.03 -12.52
N VAL A 107 -9.62 7.84 -12.39
CA VAL A 107 -8.24 7.34 -12.49
C VAL A 107 -7.97 6.34 -11.38
N PHE A 108 -8.40 6.64 -10.16
CA PHE A 108 -8.10 5.83 -8.99
C PHE A 108 -8.97 4.58 -8.86
N ALA A 109 -10.14 4.54 -9.52
CA ALA A 109 -10.99 3.35 -9.59
C ALA A 109 -10.44 2.25 -10.53
N SER A 110 -9.46 2.56 -11.38
CA SER A 110 -8.79 1.57 -12.22
C SER A 110 -7.66 0.88 -11.45
N ASP A 111 -7.76 -0.44 -11.27
CA ASP A 111 -6.77 -1.25 -10.54
C ASP A 111 -5.32 -1.01 -11.00
N GLU A 112 -5.06 -0.98 -12.31
CA GLU A 112 -3.71 -0.76 -12.86
C GLU A 112 -3.16 0.63 -12.53
N SER A 113 -4.01 1.65 -12.68
CA SER A 113 -3.64 3.04 -12.37
C SER A 113 -3.43 3.22 -10.87
N GLN A 114 -4.35 2.69 -10.07
CA GLN A 114 -4.32 2.71 -8.61
C GLN A 114 -3.02 2.07 -8.09
N LYS A 115 -2.70 0.84 -8.52
CA LYS A 115 -1.47 0.14 -8.15
C LYS A 115 -0.26 0.98 -8.50
N SER A 116 -0.17 1.48 -9.73
CA SER A 116 0.98 2.27 -10.19
C SER A 116 1.13 3.58 -9.42
N LEU A 117 0.03 4.25 -9.06
CA LEU A 117 0.04 5.48 -8.26
C LEU A 117 0.56 5.22 -6.85
N ILE A 118 0.02 4.20 -6.19
CA ILE A 118 0.45 3.82 -4.84
C ILE A 118 1.94 3.49 -4.85
N TRP A 119 2.40 2.72 -5.83
CA TRP A 119 3.81 2.39 -5.98
C TRP A 119 4.72 3.59 -6.18
N CYS A 120 4.29 4.55 -7.01
CA CYS A 120 5.04 5.80 -7.18
C CYS A 120 5.11 6.59 -5.87
N LEU A 121 4.02 6.64 -5.09
CA LEU A 121 4.00 7.28 -3.76
C LEU A 121 4.95 6.56 -2.79
N CYS A 122 4.90 5.23 -2.71
CA CYS A 122 5.79 4.46 -1.85
C CYS A 122 7.27 4.63 -2.23
N CYS A 123 7.59 4.69 -3.53
CA CYS A 123 8.97 4.93 -3.98
C CYS A 123 9.49 6.34 -3.67
N LEU A 124 8.60 7.32 -3.48
CA LEU A 124 8.97 8.68 -3.08
C LEU A 124 9.05 8.87 -1.57
N TYR A 125 8.67 7.86 -0.79
CA TYR A 125 8.80 7.89 0.66
C TYR A 125 10.24 7.59 1.06
N SER A 126 10.83 8.42 1.92
CA SER A 126 12.17 8.19 2.49
C SER A 126 12.07 7.65 3.91
N SER A 127 12.64 6.48 4.20
CA SER A 127 12.75 5.95 5.57
C SER A 127 13.48 6.92 6.51
N GLU A 128 14.57 7.53 6.03
CA GLU A 128 15.42 8.45 6.78
C GLU A 128 15.54 9.80 6.10
N PRO A 129 14.55 10.69 6.25
CA PRO A 129 14.51 11.95 5.52
C PRO A 129 15.58 12.93 6.03
N GLN A 130 16.60 13.15 5.21
CA GLN A 130 17.74 14.02 5.52
C GLN A 130 17.39 15.50 5.34
N SER A 131 16.50 15.81 4.40
CA SER A 131 16.11 17.19 4.08
C SER A 131 14.73 17.59 4.64
N PRO A 132 14.49 18.89 4.88
CA PRO A 132 13.15 19.37 5.25
C PRO A 132 12.12 19.13 4.15
N VAL A 133 12.55 19.08 2.88
CA VAL A 133 11.70 18.77 1.73
C VAL A 133 11.24 17.32 1.77
N GLU A 134 12.14 16.38 2.06
CA GLU A 134 11.82 14.95 2.24
C GLU A 134 10.86 14.75 3.42
N ARG A 135 11.10 15.40 4.57
CA ARG A 135 10.19 15.32 5.73
C ARG A 135 8.78 15.81 5.37
N LYS A 136 8.69 16.91 4.61
CA LYS A 136 7.40 17.44 4.13
C LYS A 136 6.73 16.48 3.15
N ALA A 137 7.50 15.87 2.25
CA ALA A 137 7.00 14.90 1.28
C ALA A 137 6.46 13.65 2.00
N ASN A 138 7.21 13.09 2.95
CA ASN A 138 6.76 11.95 3.76
C ASN A 138 5.46 12.24 4.51
N LYS A 139 5.37 13.40 5.17
CA LYS A 139 4.13 13.80 5.86
C LYS A 139 2.95 13.91 4.89
N TRP A 140 3.19 14.47 3.70
CA TRP A 140 2.18 14.57 2.66
C TRP A 140 1.74 13.19 2.13
N ILE A 141 2.68 12.29 1.85
CA ILE A 141 2.41 10.92 1.38
C ILE A 141 1.61 10.15 2.43
N LYS A 142 2.03 10.17 3.70
CA LYS A 142 1.29 9.53 4.80
C LYS A 142 -0.15 10.02 4.87
N ASN A 143 -0.35 11.33 4.88
CA ASN A 143 -1.69 11.92 4.93
C ASN A 143 -2.53 11.55 3.71
N LEU A 144 -1.94 11.52 2.52
CA LEU A 144 -2.62 11.15 1.29
C LEU A 144 -3.07 9.68 1.33
N LEU A 145 -2.18 8.76 1.69
CA LEU A 145 -2.53 7.34 1.80
C LEU A 145 -3.62 7.11 2.85
N CYS A 146 -3.50 7.72 4.03
CA CYS A 146 -4.55 7.65 5.05
C CYS A 146 -5.90 8.13 4.51
N HIS A 147 -5.94 9.25 3.77
CA HIS A 147 -7.17 9.74 3.15
C HIS A 147 -7.72 8.78 2.09
N LEU A 148 -6.86 8.18 1.26
CA LEU A 148 -7.30 7.27 0.19
C LEU A 148 -7.92 5.99 0.73
N PHE A 149 -7.45 5.51 1.88
CA PHE A 149 -7.95 4.27 2.49
C PHE A 149 -8.99 4.48 3.59
N SER A 150 -9.22 5.73 4.02
CA SER A 150 -10.26 6.04 5.00
C SER A 150 -11.62 6.09 4.33
N CYS A 151 -12.59 5.30 4.81
CA CYS A 151 -13.98 5.45 4.41
C CYS A 151 -14.55 6.76 4.99
N PRO A 152 -15.12 7.67 4.18
CA PRO A 152 -15.80 8.83 4.70
C PRO A 152 -17.02 8.37 5.52
N GLU A 153 -17.25 9.03 6.66
CA GLU A 153 -18.42 8.78 7.49
C GLU A 153 -19.70 8.98 6.66
N ALA A 154 -20.69 8.11 6.89
CA ALA A 154 -21.93 8.10 6.13
C ALA A 154 -22.70 9.43 6.31
N GLY A 155 -22.55 10.36 5.36
CA GLY A 155 -23.42 11.53 5.31
C GLY A 155 -22.94 12.80 4.60
N SER A 156 -21.71 12.94 4.09
CA SER A 156 -21.24 14.29 3.70
C SER A 156 -20.29 14.47 2.50
N SER A 157 -19.96 13.44 1.70
CA SER A 157 -19.03 13.63 0.56
C SER A 157 -19.65 13.30 -0.81
N GLU A 158 -19.37 14.15 -1.80
CA GLU A 158 -19.67 13.93 -3.24
C GLU A 158 -19.00 12.64 -3.78
N GLU A 159 -17.90 12.19 -3.18
CA GLU A 159 -17.22 10.92 -3.50
C GLU A 159 -18.14 9.71 -3.25
N SER A 160 -19.02 9.80 -2.25
CA SER A 160 -20.01 8.74 -1.97
C SER A 160 -21.05 8.60 -3.10
N CYS A 161 -21.34 9.68 -3.83
CA CYS A 161 -22.28 9.69 -4.95
C CYS A 161 -21.71 8.97 -6.17
N LEU A 162 -20.42 9.14 -6.48
CA LEU A 162 -19.77 8.41 -7.58
C LEU A 162 -19.60 6.93 -7.26
N ILE A 163 -19.20 6.57 -6.04
CA ILE A 163 -19.08 5.16 -5.61
C ILE A 163 -20.46 4.46 -5.63
N GLN A 164 -21.53 5.16 -5.22
CA GLN A 164 -22.89 4.66 -5.35
C GLN A 164 -23.35 4.55 -6.82
N LYS A 165 -22.99 5.51 -7.69
CA LYS A 165 -23.25 5.41 -9.14
C LYS A 165 -22.52 4.24 -9.79
N LEU A 166 -21.38 3.82 -9.25
CA LEU A 166 -20.65 2.61 -9.64
C LEU A 166 -21.28 1.32 -9.07
N GLY A 167 -22.40 1.42 -8.33
CA GLY A 167 -23.11 0.28 -7.75
C GLY A 167 -22.46 -0.30 -6.49
N CYS A 168 -21.45 0.37 -5.93
CA CYS A 168 -20.71 -0.08 -4.76
C CYS A 168 -21.16 0.66 -3.50
N THR A 169 -21.10 -0.01 -2.36
CA THR A 169 -21.15 0.70 -1.07
C THR A 169 -19.76 1.27 -0.77
N PRO A 170 -19.63 2.49 -0.21
CA PRO A 170 -18.34 3.07 0.15
C PRO A 170 -17.47 2.11 0.98
N GLY A 171 -18.03 1.46 2.00
CA GLY A 171 -17.29 0.50 2.82
C GLY A 171 -16.70 -0.68 2.04
N TYR A 172 -17.45 -1.24 1.09
CA TYR A 172 -16.95 -2.32 0.23
C TYR A 172 -15.84 -1.82 -0.71
N TYR A 173 -16.03 -0.63 -1.31
CA TYR A 173 -15.05 -0.04 -2.21
C TYR A 173 -13.70 0.21 -1.53
N PHE A 174 -13.68 0.82 -0.34
CA PHE A 174 -12.44 1.12 0.38
C PHE A 174 -11.73 -0.14 0.90
N SER A 175 -12.47 -1.18 1.30
CA SER A 175 -11.88 -2.47 1.67
C SER A 175 -11.26 -3.18 0.46
N GLU A 176 -11.94 -3.20 -0.69
CA GLU A 176 -11.37 -3.78 -1.93
C GLU A 176 -10.13 -3.01 -2.41
N LEU A 177 -10.15 -1.68 -2.31
CA LEU A 177 -9.03 -0.81 -2.61
C LEU A 177 -7.80 -1.15 -1.75
N LEU A 178 -8.02 -1.33 -0.44
CA LEU A 178 -6.99 -1.72 0.52
C LEU A 178 -6.45 -3.12 0.21
N ASN A 179 -7.33 -4.08 -0.07
CA ASN A 179 -6.96 -5.46 -0.45
C ASN A 179 -6.11 -5.50 -1.73
N ASN A 180 -6.47 -4.71 -2.75
CA ASN A 180 -5.73 -4.62 -4.00
C ASN A 180 -4.33 -4.03 -3.80
N MET A 181 -4.22 -3.00 -2.95
CA MET A 181 -2.92 -2.46 -2.56
C MET A 181 -2.09 -3.52 -1.84
N VAL A 182 -2.63 -4.09 -0.76
CA VAL A 182 -1.93 -5.06 0.10
C VAL A 182 -1.46 -6.25 -0.72
N SER A 183 -2.33 -6.81 -1.57
CA SER A 183 -1.98 -7.94 -2.45
C SER A 183 -0.86 -7.56 -3.44
N SER A 184 -0.89 -6.34 -4.00
CA SER A 184 0.19 -5.88 -4.88
C SER A 184 1.51 -5.68 -4.14
N LEU A 185 1.48 -5.10 -2.95
CA LEU A 185 2.66 -4.89 -2.11
C LEU A 185 3.28 -6.23 -1.69
N VAL A 186 2.44 -7.16 -1.26
CA VAL A 186 2.83 -8.55 -0.94
C VAL A 186 3.45 -9.23 -2.16
N ALA A 187 2.87 -9.09 -3.36
CA ALA A 187 3.42 -9.69 -4.57
C ALA A 187 4.78 -9.09 -4.99
N GLU A 188 4.99 -7.79 -4.77
CA GLU A 188 6.29 -7.15 -5.07
C GLU A 188 7.36 -7.53 -4.06
N LEU A 189 7.00 -7.66 -2.77
CA LEU A 189 7.91 -8.13 -1.72
C LEU A 189 8.19 -9.64 -1.82
N GLY A 190 7.20 -10.45 -2.20
CA GLY A 190 7.28 -11.91 -2.30
C GLY A 190 7.70 -12.45 -3.68
N GLY A 191 7.78 -11.60 -4.70
CA GLY A 191 8.15 -12.00 -6.05
C GLY A 191 9.60 -12.48 -6.15
N ASN A 192 9.81 -13.63 -6.81
CA ASN A 192 11.09 -14.29 -7.13
C ASN A 192 12.16 -13.38 -7.78
N SER A 193 12.75 -12.50 -7.01
CA SER A 193 13.83 -11.58 -7.40
C SER A 193 15.16 -11.90 -6.71
N LEU A 194 15.23 -13.03 -5.99
CA LEU A 194 16.46 -13.60 -5.42
C LEU A 194 17.63 -13.68 -6.44
N ASN A 195 17.33 -13.66 -7.75
CA ASN A 195 18.34 -13.68 -8.82
C ASN A 195 18.60 -12.33 -9.52
N ARG A 196 17.83 -11.25 -9.24
CA ARG A 196 17.97 -9.94 -9.92
C ARG A 196 18.64 -8.87 -9.05
N TRP A 197 18.85 -9.12 -7.76
CA TRP A 197 19.12 -8.08 -6.76
C TRP A 197 20.58 -7.98 -6.27
N ASN A 198 21.50 -8.76 -6.84
CA ASN A 198 22.90 -8.90 -6.37
C ASN A 198 23.79 -7.65 -6.52
N SER A 199 23.26 -6.51 -6.97
CA SER A 199 24.00 -5.23 -7.05
C SER A 199 23.30 -4.04 -6.38
N GLN A 200 22.10 -4.24 -5.79
CA GLN A 200 21.23 -3.15 -5.35
C GLN A 200 20.73 -3.27 -3.89
N GLY A 201 21.34 -4.14 -3.08
CA GLY A 201 20.88 -4.51 -1.72
C GLY A 201 20.44 -3.32 -0.85
N ARG A 202 21.29 -2.29 -0.72
CA ARG A 202 20.97 -1.09 0.08
C ARG A 202 19.67 -0.37 -0.32
N ILE A 203 19.36 -0.26 -1.62
CA ILE A 203 18.13 0.43 -2.05
C ILE A 203 16.89 -0.41 -1.72
N ILE A 204 17.02 -1.74 -1.73
CA ILE A 204 15.94 -2.66 -1.39
C ILE A 204 15.71 -2.63 0.12
N ALA A 205 16.77 -2.71 0.92
CA ALA A 205 16.70 -2.53 2.37
C ALA A 205 16.05 -1.19 2.74
N ASP A 206 16.44 -0.09 2.10
CA ASP A 206 15.83 1.24 2.29
C ASP A 206 14.33 1.26 1.93
N ARG A 207 13.92 0.49 0.93
CA ARG A 207 12.51 0.37 0.50
C ARG A 207 11.70 -0.45 1.49
N VAL A 208 12.21 -1.58 1.92
CA VAL A 208 11.58 -2.41 2.95
C VAL A 208 11.43 -1.61 4.23
N LYS A 209 12.47 -0.87 4.63
CA LYS A 209 12.42 0.08 5.74
C LYS A 209 11.36 1.15 5.51
N SER A 210 11.34 1.79 4.35
CA SER A 210 10.34 2.80 3.98
C SER A 210 8.91 2.24 4.04
N MET A 211 8.71 1.01 3.58
CA MET A 211 7.42 0.33 3.62
C MET A 211 6.99 0.00 5.05
N SER A 212 7.92 -0.44 5.92
CA SER A 212 7.64 -0.64 7.34
C SER A 212 7.15 0.66 8.00
N VAL A 213 7.79 1.80 7.70
CA VAL A 213 7.40 3.12 8.24
C VAL A 213 6.05 3.60 7.68
N LEU A 214 5.71 3.24 6.45
CA LEU A 214 4.38 3.52 5.89
C LEU A 214 3.30 2.66 6.56
N CYS A 215 3.60 1.40 6.85
CA CYS A 215 2.67 0.48 7.50
C CYS A 215 2.34 0.89 8.94
N GLU A 216 3.18 1.66 9.62
CA GLU A 216 2.86 2.28 10.92
C GLU A 216 1.52 3.02 10.90
N ALA A 217 1.19 3.69 9.79
CA ALA A 217 -0.05 4.46 9.65
C ALA A 217 -1.25 3.60 9.22
N LEU A 218 -1.01 2.37 8.75
CA LEU A 218 -2.03 1.48 8.19
C LEU A 218 -2.38 0.33 9.13
N ILE A 219 -1.61 0.12 10.20
CA ILE A 219 -1.69 -1.07 11.06
C ILE A 219 -3.03 -1.27 11.78
N THR A 220 -3.80 -0.19 11.93
CA THR A 220 -5.13 -0.22 12.55
C THR A 220 -6.24 -0.61 11.57
N MET A 221 -5.92 -0.79 10.29
CA MET A 221 -6.87 -1.21 9.26
C MET A 221 -6.96 -2.74 9.19
N THR A 222 -8.18 -3.26 9.03
CA THR A 222 -8.49 -4.70 9.18
C THR A 222 -7.83 -5.61 8.15
N ASP A 223 -7.43 -5.07 6.99
CA ASP A 223 -7.02 -5.90 5.84
C ASP A 223 -5.51 -5.80 5.54
N VAL A 224 -4.71 -5.24 6.46
CA VAL A 224 -3.27 -5.00 6.26
C VAL A 224 -2.41 -6.19 6.73
N SER A 225 -2.97 -7.15 7.46
CA SER A 225 -2.25 -8.32 7.99
C SER A 225 -1.33 -9.02 6.98
N PRO A 226 -1.74 -9.33 5.73
CA PRO A 226 -0.85 -10.01 4.78
C PRO A 226 0.45 -9.24 4.51
N LEU A 227 0.39 -7.91 4.48
CA LEU A 227 1.57 -7.06 4.30
C LEU A 227 2.46 -7.05 5.55
N LEU A 228 1.86 -7.01 6.73
CA LEU A 228 2.59 -7.09 8.00
C LEU A 228 3.35 -8.41 8.09
N GLU A 229 2.70 -9.52 7.75
CA GLU A 229 3.33 -10.86 7.79
C GLU A 229 4.50 -10.96 6.83
N VAL A 230 4.36 -10.49 5.59
CA VAL A 230 5.46 -10.49 4.62
C VAL A 230 6.63 -9.63 5.09
N LEU A 231 6.38 -8.47 5.71
CA LEU A 231 7.44 -7.64 6.26
C LEU A 231 8.15 -8.34 7.43
N LEU A 232 7.41 -8.93 8.38
CA LEU A 232 7.98 -9.58 9.56
C LEU A 232 8.79 -10.84 9.19
N THR A 233 8.38 -11.54 8.14
CA THR A 233 9.06 -12.73 7.60
C THR A 233 10.12 -12.39 6.54
N TYR A 234 10.31 -11.12 6.17
CA TYR A 234 11.26 -10.71 5.14
C TYR A 234 12.71 -10.88 5.61
N HIS A 235 13.44 -11.87 5.11
CA HIS A 235 14.85 -12.06 5.46
C HIS A 235 15.77 -11.31 4.49
N ASP A 236 16.48 -10.31 5.00
CA ASP A 236 17.65 -9.75 4.30
C ASP A 236 18.92 -10.51 4.70
N PHE A 237 19.92 -10.53 3.82
CA PHE A 237 21.25 -11.04 4.13
C PHE A 237 22.12 -10.00 4.85
N GLU A 238 21.58 -8.82 5.13
CA GLU A 238 22.27 -7.73 5.83
C GLU A 238 22.34 -7.94 7.36
N VAL A 239 23.38 -7.39 7.98
CA VAL A 239 23.69 -7.57 9.41
C VAL A 239 22.85 -6.66 10.32
N GLU A 240 22.27 -5.59 9.78
CA GLU A 240 21.47 -4.60 10.52
C GLU A 240 19.96 -4.84 10.30
N GLU A 241 19.16 -4.52 11.32
CA GLU A 241 17.69 -4.63 11.23
C GLU A 241 17.14 -3.69 10.15
N THR A 242 16.49 -4.28 9.15
CA THR A 242 15.94 -3.58 8.00
C THR A 242 14.63 -2.87 8.34
N LEU A 243 13.83 -3.39 9.28
CA LEU A 243 12.53 -2.81 9.62
C LEU A 243 12.64 -1.65 10.61
N SER A 244 11.69 -0.71 10.54
CA SER A 244 11.56 0.37 11.52
C SER A 244 11.25 -0.18 12.91
N ILE A 245 11.96 0.30 13.93
CA ILE A 245 11.65 -0.03 15.33
C ILE A 245 10.24 0.42 15.71
N HIS A 246 9.80 1.60 15.24
CA HIS A 246 8.45 2.10 15.50
C HIS A 246 7.37 1.25 14.84
N PHE A 247 7.67 0.65 13.70
CA PHE A 247 6.80 -0.35 13.09
C PHE A 247 6.69 -1.60 13.97
N LEU A 248 7.81 -2.16 14.43
CA LEU A 248 7.84 -3.36 15.27
C LEU A 248 7.10 -3.13 16.61
N GLU A 249 7.30 -1.96 17.22
CA GLU A 249 6.57 -1.51 18.41
C GLU A 249 5.06 -1.39 18.15
N ALA A 250 4.65 -0.74 17.06
CA ALA A 250 3.25 -0.56 16.71
C ALA A 250 2.56 -1.91 16.43
N VAL A 251 3.23 -2.85 15.75
CA VAL A 251 2.74 -4.21 15.53
C VAL A 251 2.53 -4.93 16.84
N ASN A 252 3.52 -4.87 17.74
CA ASN A 252 3.42 -5.50 19.05
C ASN A 252 2.23 -4.94 19.86
N ASP A 253 2.09 -3.62 19.90
CA ASP A 253 1.01 -2.99 20.66
C ASP A 253 -0.37 -3.31 20.06
N ALA A 254 -0.49 -3.35 18.73
CA ALA A 254 -1.72 -3.78 18.06
C ALA A 254 -2.07 -5.26 18.32
N LEU A 255 -1.06 -6.13 18.38
CA LEU A 255 -1.21 -7.54 18.70
C LEU A 255 -1.69 -7.74 20.15
N LEU A 256 -1.06 -7.07 21.12
CA LEU A 256 -1.46 -7.13 22.54
C LEU A 256 -2.88 -6.61 22.75
N GLN A 257 -3.29 -5.60 21.98
CA GLN A 257 -4.66 -5.08 21.98
C GLN A 257 -5.67 -5.96 21.21
N LYS A 258 -5.23 -7.10 20.66
CA LYS A 258 -6.04 -8.00 19.81
C LYS A 258 -6.70 -7.28 18.62
N LYS A 259 -6.07 -6.21 18.11
CA LYS A 259 -6.55 -5.44 16.94
C LYS A 259 -6.16 -6.10 15.62
N ILE A 260 -5.07 -6.86 15.64
CA ILE A 260 -4.57 -7.61 14.49
C ILE A 260 -4.39 -9.08 14.88
N VAL A 261 -4.48 -9.95 13.88
CA VAL A 261 -4.14 -11.37 13.99
C VAL A 261 -3.04 -11.65 12.97
N LEU A 262 -2.01 -12.37 13.42
CA LEU A 262 -0.84 -12.73 12.63
C LEU A 262 -0.63 -14.25 12.70
N SER A 263 -0.04 -14.82 11.65
CA SER A 263 0.46 -16.20 11.64
C SER A 263 1.59 -16.41 12.66
N GLU A 264 1.79 -17.67 13.08
CA GLU A 264 2.86 -18.07 14.01
C GLU A 264 4.25 -17.68 13.46
N SER A 265 4.49 -17.84 12.15
CA SER A 265 5.72 -17.43 11.49
C SER A 265 5.98 -15.92 11.56
N ALA A 266 4.94 -15.10 11.39
CA ALA A 266 5.08 -13.65 11.47
C ALA A 266 5.32 -13.19 12.90
N LEU A 267 4.71 -13.85 13.88
CA LEU A 267 4.95 -13.59 15.29
C LEU A 267 6.37 -13.95 15.73
N LEU A 268 6.85 -15.13 15.31
CA LEU A 268 8.24 -15.53 15.51
C LEU A 268 9.19 -14.52 14.84
N GLY A 269 8.89 -14.10 13.61
CA GLY A 269 9.63 -13.05 12.91
C GLY A 269 9.70 -11.74 13.72
N LEU A 270 8.59 -11.31 14.33
CA LEU A 270 8.56 -10.13 15.21
C LEU A 270 9.49 -10.30 16.41
N TRP A 271 9.44 -11.44 17.10
CA TRP A 271 10.24 -11.67 18.31
C TRP A 271 11.73 -11.84 18.03
N LEU A 272 12.09 -12.48 16.93
CA LEU A 272 13.49 -12.63 16.51
C LEU A 272 14.13 -11.29 16.15
N ARG A 273 13.34 -10.35 15.63
CA ARG A 273 13.78 -8.99 15.26
C ARG A 273 13.70 -7.99 16.40
N HIS A 274 12.74 -8.17 17.31
CA HIS A 274 12.44 -7.21 18.35
C HIS A 274 12.21 -7.92 19.69
N LEU A 275 13.32 -8.15 20.40
CA LEU A 275 13.31 -8.76 21.73
C LEU A 275 12.34 -8.08 22.72
N PRO A 276 12.19 -6.73 22.76
CA PRO A 276 11.23 -6.10 23.66
C PRO A 276 9.77 -6.52 23.41
N SER A 277 9.41 -6.95 22.19
CA SER A 277 8.08 -7.51 21.92
C SER A 277 7.87 -8.83 22.65
N LEU A 278 8.88 -9.71 22.67
CA LEU A 278 8.83 -10.98 23.38
C LEU A 278 8.73 -10.77 24.89
N GLU A 279 9.51 -9.84 25.43
CA GLU A 279 9.49 -9.47 26.84
C GLU A 279 8.11 -8.94 27.25
N LYS A 280 7.54 -8.01 26.47
CA LYS A 280 6.19 -7.47 26.73
C LYS A 280 5.12 -8.56 26.65
N ALA A 281 5.17 -9.44 25.66
CA ALA A 281 4.24 -10.56 25.54
C ALA A 281 4.32 -11.47 26.79
N THR A 282 5.54 -11.77 27.25
CA THR A 282 5.79 -12.62 28.40
C THR A 282 5.27 -11.99 29.68
N LEU A 283 5.57 -10.70 29.90
CA LEU A 283 5.07 -9.94 31.04
C LEU A 283 3.53 -9.88 31.02
N HIS A 284 2.93 -9.60 29.86
CA HIS A 284 1.47 -9.55 29.73
C HIS A 284 0.81 -10.89 30.07
N LEU A 285 1.41 -12.02 29.67
CA LEU A 285 0.93 -13.35 30.06
C LEU A 285 1.03 -13.57 31.58
N ILE A 286 2.17 -13.24 32.18
CA ILE A 286 2.37 -13.37 33.64
C ILE A 286 1.34 -12.53 34.39
N GLU A 287 1.12 -11.28 33.98
CA GLU A 287 0.11 -10.40 34.58
C GLU A 287 -1.32 -10.95 34.44
N ARG A 288 -1.67 -11.51 33.27
CA ARG A 288 -2.96 -12.18 33.04
C ARG A 288 -3.15 -13.40 33.96
N LEU A 289 -2.11 -14.20 34.17
CA LEU A 289 -2.16 -15.36 35.07
C LEU A 289 -2.25 -14.93 36.54
N LEU A 290 -1.50 -13.91 36.95
CA LEU A 290 -1.49 -13.41 38.33
C LEU A 290 -2.79 -12.68 38.71
N SER A 291 -3.41 -11.96 37.78
CA SER A 291 -4.68 -11.25 38.02
C SER A 291 -5.87 -12.20 38.20
N LYS A 292 -5.78 -13.42 37.68
CA LYS A 292 -6.76 -14.51 37.80
C LYS A 292 -6.54 -15.35 39.06
N ARG A 293 -6.47 -14.68 40.22
CA ARG A 293 -6.22 -15.33 41.52
C ARG A 293 -7.35 -16.32 41.85
N GLY A 294 -7.06 -17.62 41.86
CA GLY A 294 -8.03 -18.69 42.13
C GLY A 294 -8.69 -19.31 40.89
N ALA A 295 -8.19 -19.00 39.69
CA ALA A 295 -8.63 -19.65 38.46
C ALA A 295 -8.41 -21.17 38.50
N SER A 296 -9.32 -21.92 37.87
CA SER A 296 -9.14 -23.36 37.70
C SER A 296 -7.95 -23.66 36.78
N LEU A 297 -7.50 -24.91 36.81
CA LEU A 297 -6.44 -25.37 35.93
C LEU A 297 -6.83 -25.21 34.45
N ASP A 298 -8.10 -25.49 34.12
CA ASP A 298 -8.67 -25.29 32.78
C ASP A 298 -8.68 -23.80 32.35
N GLU A 299 -8.97 -22.88 33.28
CA GLU A 299 -8.93 -21.44 32.98
C GLU A 299 -7.50 -20.94 32.75
N MET A 300 -6.53 -21.48 33.49
CA MET A 300 -5.12 -21.20 33.27
C MET A 300 -4.63 -21.77 31.94
N GLU A 301 -5.03 -22.99 31.60
CA GLU A 301 -4.72 -23.64 30.32
C GLU A 301 -5.30 -22.82 29.16
N HIS A 302 -6.54 -22.35 29.26
CA HIS A 302 -7.11 -21.46 28.27
C HIS A 302 -6.33 -20.15 28.11
N ILE A 303 -5.83 -19.54 29.20
CA ILE A 303 -4.99 -18.33 29.12
C ILE A 303 -3.65 -18.62 28.44
N LEU A 304 -3.09 -19.81 28.66
CA LEU A 304 -1.85 -20.27 28.04
C LEU A 304 -2.03 -20.56 26.55
N GLU A 305 -3.13 -21.20 26.13
CA GLU A 305 -3.42 -21.43 24.71
C GLU A 305 -3.78 -20.15 23.95
N ASP A 306 -4.49 -19.23 24.62
CA ASP A 306 -4.84 -17.91 24.12
C ASP A 306 -3.59 -17.00 24.06
N SER A 307 -2.46 -17.45 24.62
CA SER A 307 -1.15 -16.83 24.51
C SER A 307 -0.33 -17.54 23.43
N TRP A 308 0.05 -16.78 22.42
CA TRP A 308 0.88 -17.30 21.34
C TRP A 308 2.27 -17.76 21.79
N LEU A 309 2.76 -17.35 22.98
CA LEU A 309 4.07 -17.72 23.52
C LEU A 309 4.27 -19.23 23.69
N VAL A 310 3.24 -19.94 24.15
CA VAL A 310 3.36 -21.38 24.43
C VAL A 310 3.43 -22.16 23.12
N ARG A 311 2.70 -21.70 22.10
CA ARG A 311 2.67 -22.33 20.77
C ARG A 311 4.01 -22.16 20.07
N SER A 312 4.58 -20.95 20.04
CA SER A 312 5.85 -20.73 19.35
C SER A 312 7.08 -21.32 20.06
N ALA A 313 6.98 -21.64 21.36
CA ALA A 313 8.05 -22.33 22.10
C ALA A 313 8.17 -23.82 21.74
N THR A 314 7.16 -24.42 21.10
CA THR A 314 7.17 -25.84 20.69
C THR A 314 7.79 -26.10 19.32
N GLU A 315 8.13 -25.06 18.56
CA GLU A 315 8.77 -25.15 17.24
C GLU A 315 10.31 -25.01 17.25
N PHE A 316 10.91 -24.81 18.43
CA PHE A 316 12.37 -24.84 18.64
C PHE A 316 12.82 -26.21 19.17
#